data_AF-A0A5D4KGL1-F1
#
_entry.id   AF-A0A5D4KGL1-F1
#
_cell.length_a   1.000
_cell.length_b   1.000
_cell.length_c   1.000
_cell.angle_alpha   90.00
_cell.angle_beta   90.00
_cell.angle_gamma   90.00
#
_symmetry.space_group_name_H-M   'P 1'
#
loop_
_entity.id
_entity.type
_entity.pdbx_description
1 polymer ?
#
loop_
_entity_poly.entity_id
_entity_poly.type
_entity_poly.pdbx_seq_one_letter_code
_entity_poly.pdbx_strand_id
1 'polypeptide(L)'
;MKQIRGSQLNPNNVQLECIRVPKVYDWVFDALSPDTNVTVPPECAVAIAAAVAEGRTPLTVECEAPTVGGFFPLDHTPDPTGNVSCVVSANIVRNDDLAEGLGIIKVIITVRPLITVMDDTGATICSFRPTISTSRQLVVCIPEELTNDNAMCRVISLGCDVNYNEFANPDLGLQVTLDICFDVQIEAEVKLEIEGKFCFPRANDIEIPTNGFCPPFEYPQQCPTVFPEPNCECQGDVSAMDTNVAITVGGTPTTNPLNTATINATICDNCNLDYSSLVFNFLDQRVLVDPTLNRSFMFVADPNEFEPETFVCTPTTLTVSGEGTFMPTVGADDPNATFTLLLDAAANEYTFTVTSTSGVYAIGPVMVEEDELTVTNCVTFDEINNG
;
A
#
# COMPACT_ATOMS: atom_id res chain seq x y z
N MET A 1 26.35 -26.44 6.90
CA MET A 1 26.19 -25.10 7.51
C MET A 1 25.00 -25.16 8.44
N LYS A 2 25.16 -24.81 9.73
CA LYS A 2 24.01 -24.55 10.62
C LYS A 2 23.29 -23.33 10.06
N GLN A 3 22.02 -23.47 9.69
CA GLN A 3 21.17 -22.30 9.40
C GLN A 3 21.21 -21.37 10.60
N ILE A 4 21.50 -20.10 10.36
CA ILE A 4 21.41 -19.04 11.37
C ILE A 4 19.94 -18.95 11.72
N ARG A 5 19.56 -19.53 12.87
CA ARG A 5 18.25 -19.33 13.48
C ARG A 5 18.34 -18.02 14.25
N GLY A 6 17.78 -16.95 13.72
CA GLY A 6 17.26 -15.86 14.55
C GLY A 6 16.20 -16.41 15.52
N SER A 7 15.52 -15.57 16.29
CA SER A 7 14.45 -15.93 17.27
C SER A 7 13.19 -16.53 16.62
N GLN A 8 13.35 -17.60 15.85
CA GLN A 8 12.31 -18.36 15.14
C GLN A 8 11.56 -19.30 16.10
N LEU A 9 11.08 -18.80 17.24
CA LEU A 9 10.38 -19.65 18.22
C LEU A 9 8.85 -19.59 18.12
N ASN A 10 8.25 -18.56 17.51
CA ASN A 10 6.80 -18.48 17.34
C ASN A 10 6.42 -18.00 15.93
N PRO A 11 5.89 -18.86 15.04
CA PRO A 11 5.25 -18.38 13.81
C PRO A 11 4.03 -17.53 14.20
N ASN A 12 3.87 -16.35 13.57
CA ASN A 12 2.81 -15.35 13.76
C ASN A 12 3.01 -14.19 14.77
N ASN A 13 4.16 -14.03 15.43
CA ASN A 13 4.39 -12.79 16.20
C ASN A 13 5.07 -11.71 15.34
N VAL A 14 4.67 -10.45 15.49
CA VAL A 14 5.40 -9.29 14.96
C VAL A 14 6.77 -9.28 15.64
N GLN A 15 7.86 -9.35 14.86
CA GLN A 15 9.21 -9.30 15.40
C GLN A 15 9.93 -8.08 14.83
N LEU A 16 10.78 -7.48 15.67
CA LEU A 16 11.72 -6.45 15.23
C LEU A 16 12.74 -7.13 14.32
N GLU A 17 12.62 -6.85 13.03
CA GLU A 17 13.50 -7.35 11.98
C GLU A 17 14.42 -6.21 11.56
N CYS A 18 15.71 -6.44 11.75
CA CYS A 18 16.75 -5.55 11.23
C CYS A 18 16.98 -5.85 9.75
N ILE A 19 16.38 -5.08 8.86
CA ILE A 19 16.56 -5.18 7.42
C ILE A 19 17.58 -4.15 6.93
N ARG A 20 18.35 -4.54 5.91
CA ARG A 20 19.24 -3.64 5.18
C ARG A 20 18.56 -3.27 3.88
N VAL A 21 18.24 -1.99 3.71
CA VAL A 21 17.59 -1.47 2.51
C VAL A 21 18.24 -0.16 2.07
N PRO A 22 18.22 0.16 0.77
CA PRO A 22 18.58 1.49 0.30
C PRO A 22 17.52 2.50 0.74
N LYS A 23 17.94 3.55 1.45
CA LYS A 23 17.12 4.73 1.72
C LYS A 23 17.36 5.77 0.63
N VAL A 24 16.28 6.27 0.05
CA VAL A 24 16.30 7.40 -0.88
C VAL A 24 16.32 8.71 -0.08
N TYR A 25 17.36 9.53 -0.26
CA TYR A 25 17.56 10.84 0.37
C TYR A 25 16.99 11.98 -0.49
N ASP A 26 17.02 11.81 -1.81
CA ASP A 26 16.43 12.72 -2.77
C ASP A 26 16.05 11.94 -4.03
N TRP A 27 15.01 12.40 -4.72
CA TRP A 27 14.54 11.82 -5.97
C TRP A 27 14.09 12.92 -6.91
N VAL A 28 14.86 13.14 -7.97
CA VAL A 28 14.63 14.20 -8.95
C VAL A 28 14.26 13.59 -10.29
N PHE A 29 13.24 14.15 -10.92
CA PHE A 29 12.81 13.83 -12.29
C PHE A 29 13.07 15.04 -13.20
N ASP A 30 13.61 14.80 -14.40
CA ASP A 30 13.79 15.85 -15.41
C ASP A 30 13.62 15.27 -16.83
N ALA A 31 13.45 16.16 -17.81
CA ALA A 31 13.29 15.81 -19.21
C ALA A 31 14.14 16.70 -20.12
N LEU A 32 14.65 16.12 -21.21
CA LEU A 32 15.49 16.81 -22.19
C LEU A 32 15.11 16.38 -23.60
N SER A 33 15.09 17.35 -24.52
CA SER A 33 14.85 17.09 -25.94
C SER A 33 16.03 17.55 -26.80
N PRO A 34 17.19 16.86 -26.78
CA PRO A 34 18.32 17.25 -27.62
C PRO A 34 18.00 17.04 -29.10
N ASP A 35 18.26 18.09 -29.89
CA ASP A 35 18.13 18.11 -31.34
C ASP A 35 19.55 18.12 -31.95
N THR A 36 19.92 17.02 -32.62
CA THR A 36 21.30 16.76 -33.05
C THR A 36 21.39 16.44 -34.53
N ASN A 37 22.27 17.15 -35.23
CA ASN A 37 22.66 16.80 -36.60
C ASN A 37 23.57 15.56 -36.58
N VAL A 38 23.07 14.47 -37.16
CA VAL A 38 23.76 13.20 -37.31
C VAL A 38 24.37 13.12 -38.71
N THR A 39 25.67 12.85 -38.75
CA THR A 39 26.38 12.54 -39.99
C THR A 39 26.05 11.13 -40.44
N VAL A 40 25.55 10.99 -41.67
CA VAL A 40 25.30 9.69 -42.29
C VAL A 40 26.63 8.99 -42.59
N PRO A 41 26.81 7.72 -42.21
CA PRO A 41 28.04 6.98 -42.51
C PRO A 41 28.32 6.92 -44.03
N PRO A 42 29.58 6.99 -44.48
CA PRO A 42 29.92 7.06 -45.91
C PRO A 42 29.32 5.93 -46.75
N GLU A 43 29.29 4.71 -46.22
CA GLU A 43 28.70 3.54 -46.88
C GLU A 43 27.19 3.68 -47.11
N CYS A 44 26.48 4.27 -46.14
CA CYS A 44 25.05 4.52 -46.22
C CYS A 44 24.76 5.70 -47.16
N ALA A 45 25.59 6.75 -47.13
CA ALA A 45 25.50 7.87 -48.06
C ALA A 45 25.64 7.42 -49.53
N VAL A 46 26.58 6.53 -49.84
CA VAL A 46 26.75 5.97 -51.19
C VAL A 46 25.54 5.14 -51.62
N ALA A 47 25.00 4.32 -50.72
CA ALA A 47 23.82 3.49 -51.00
C ALA A 47 22.56 4.35 -51.26
N ILE A 48 22.37 5.42 -50.47
CA ILE A 48 21.27 6.37 -50.65
C ILE A 48 21.41 7.11 -51.99
N ALA A 49 22.61 7.61 -52.31
CA ALA A 49 22.85 8.30 -53.58
C ALA A 49 22.55 7.40 -54.80
N ALA A 50 22.88 6.10 -54.72
CA ALA A 50 22.54 5.12 -55.76
C ALA A 50 21.02 4.92 -55.88
N ALA A 51 20.30 4.76 -54.77
CA ALA A 51 18.85 4.60 -54.76
C ALA A 51 18.13 5.82 -55.36
N VAL A 52 18.59 7.04 -55.01
CA VAL A 52 18.06 8.29 -55.57
C VAL A 52 18.32 8.38 -57.08
N ALA A 53 19.51 8.02 -57.54
CA ALA A 53 19.85 8.02 -58.97
C ALA A 53 19.01 7.01 -59.78
N GLU A 54 18.57 5.92 -59.15
CA GLU A 54 17.68 4.90 -59.73
C GLU A 54 16.20 5.30 -59.70
N GLY A 55 15.85 6.44 -59.08
CA GLY A 55 14.47 6.92 -58.95
C GLY A 55 13.66 6.24 -57.85
N ARG A 56 14.31 5.60 -56.87
CA ARG A 56 13.68 4.90 -55.73
C ARG A 56 13.33 5.85 -54.57
N THR A 57 12.58 6.91 -54.90
CA THR A 57 12.18 7.99 -53.99
C THR A 57 10.66 8.16 -53.99
N PRO A 58 10.02 8.63 -52.91
CA PRO A 58 10.59 9.24 -51.71
C PRO A 58 11.28 8.24 -50.78
N LEU A 59 12.33 8.69 -50.09
CA LEU A 59 12.97 7.90 -49.04
C LEU A 59 12.09 7.94 -47.78
N THR A 60 12.11 6.87 -46.98
CA THR A 60 11.54 6.85 -45.63
C THR A 60 12.66 6.67 -44.61
N VAL A 61 12.71 7.50 -43.57
CA VAL A 61 13.65 7.33 -42.45
C VAL A 61 12.88 7.04 -41.18
N GLU A 62 13.17 5.91 -40.55
CA GLU A 62 12.64 5.53 -39.25
C GLU A 62 13.71 5.65 -38.17
N CYS A 63 13.30 6.12 -36.99
CA CYS A 63 14.13 6.09 -35.80
C CYS A 63 13.50 5.23 -34.70
N GLU A 64 14.23 4.20 -34.29
CA GLU A 64 13.83 3.33 -33.20
C GLU A 64 14.67 3.62 -31.96
N ALA A 65 14.00 4.10 -30.91
CA ALA A 65 14.58 4.28 -29.59
C ALA A 65 14.83 2.90 -28.93
N PRO A 66 15.99 2.67 -28.27
CA PRO A 66 16.19 1.45 -27.51
C PRO A 66 15.22 1.34 -26.34
N THR A 67 14.81 0.12 -26.00
CA THR A 67 13.93 -0.14 -24.86
C THR A 67 14.61 0.21 -23.53
N VAL A 68 13.92 1.00 -22.72
CA VAL A 68 14.33 1.35 -21.35
C VAL A 68 13.41 0.67 -20.34
N GLY A 69 13.89 0.47 -19.10
CA GLY A 69 13.19 -0.33 -18.10
C GLY A 69 11.92 0.29 -17.48
N GLY A 70 11.44 1.41 -18.02
CA GLY A 70 10.20 2.05 -17.60
C GLY A 70 10.23 2.69 -16.20
N PHE A 71 9.06 3.18 -15.78
CA PHE A 71 8.79 3.49 -14.38
C PHE A 71 8.55 2.20 -13.58
N PHE A 72 8.67 2.26 -12.26
CA PHE A 72 8.31 1.13 -11.42
C PHE A 72 6.80 0.81 -11.56
N PRO A 73 6.39 -0.47 -11.65
CA PRO A 73 7.23 -1.67 -11.65
C PRO A 73 7.98 -1.82 -12.98
N LEU A 74 9.26 -2.22 -12.90
CA LEU A 74 10.12 -2.43 -14.07
C LEU A 74 9.47 -3.48 -15.00
N ASP A 75 8.75 -3.00 -16.00
CA ASP A 75 7.90 -3.77 -16.90
C ASP A 75 8.71 -4.42 -18.03
N HIS A 76 9.90 -3.87 -18.28
CA HIS A 76 10.80 -4.31 -19.33
C HIS A 76 12.22 -4.50 -18.80
N THR A 77 12.86 -5.57 -19.23
CA THR A 77 14.31 -5.71 -19.10
C THR A 77 14.97 -4.59 -19.89
N PRO A 78 15.79 -3.71 -19.27
CA PRO A 78 16.51 -2.65 -19.97
C PRO A 78 17.33 -3.23 -21.13
N ASP A 79 17.53 -2.45 -22.21
CA ASP A 79 18.34 -2.87 -23.35
C ASP A 79 19.68 -3.49 -22.92
N PRO A 80 19.85 -4.82 -23.11
CA PRO A 80 21.05 -5.52 -22.64
C PRO A 80 22.29 -5.18 -23.48
N THR A 81 22.10 -4.52 -24.63
CA THR A 81 23.19 -4.17 -25.55
C THR A 81 23.88 -2.85 -25.21
N GLY A 82 23.36 -2.11 -24.23
CA GLY A 82 23.98 -0.88 -23.74
C GLY A 82 23.87 0.30 -24.70
N ASN A 83 22.82 0.37 -25.53
CA ASN A 83 22.58 1.55 -26.39
C ASN A 83 22.03 2.74 -25.61
N VAL A 84 21.65 2.57 -24.36
CA VAL A 84 21.26 3.65 -23.45
C VAL A 84 22.10 3.56 -22.20
N SER A 85 22.67 4.68 -21.78
CA SER A 85 23.29 4.83 -20.48
C SER A 85 22.96 6.18 -19.87
N CYS A 86 22.67 6.18 -18.56
CA CYS A 86 22.74 7.39 -17.76
C CYS A 86 23.79 7.20 -16.67
N VAL A 87 24.73 8.14 -16.59
CA VAL A 87 25.79 8.11 -15.59
C VAL A 87 25.88 9.45 -14.89
N VAL A 88 26.08 9.40 -13.57
CA VAL A 88 26.40 10.58 -12.77
C VAL A 88 27.91 10.82 -12.88
N SER A 89 28.29 12.02 -13.30
CA SER A 89 29.69 12.42 -13.40
C SER A 89 30.34 12.43 -12.02
N ALA A 90 31.60 11.99 -11.93
CA ALA A 90 32.33 11.83 -10.67
C ALA A 90 32.59 13.14 -9.86
N ASN A 91 32.14 14.30 -10.34
CA ASN A 91 32.36 15.58 -9.66
C ASN A 91 31.03 16.10 -9.09
N ILE A 92 30.90 16.04 -7.77
CA ILE A 92 29.86 16.77 -7.02
C ILE A 92 30.44 18.14 -6.68
N VAL A 93 29.75 19.20 -7.09
CA VAL A 93 30.13 20.57 -6.69
C VAL A 93 29.32 20.95 -5.47
N ARG A 94 30.03 21.16 -4.36
CA ARG A 94 29.49 21.72 -3.12
C ARG A 94 30.11 23.12 -3.01
N ASN A 95 29.28 24.16 -3.07
CA ASN A 95 29.73 25.54 -2.95
C ASN A 95 29.14 26.15 -1.67
N ASP A 96 29.83 27.09 -1.05
CA ASP A 96 29.42 27.80 0.16
C ASP A 96 28.11 28.59 -0.03
N ASP A 97 27.72 28.85 -1.28
CA ASP A 97 26.44 29.48 -1.65
C ASP A 97 25.24 28.52 -1.61
N LEU A 98 25.47 27.21 -1.48
CA LEU A 98 24.40 26.20 -1.37
C LEU A 98 24.11 25.91 0.12
N ALA A 99 22.84 25.66 0.44
CA ALA A 99 22.46 25.22 1.78
C ALA A 99 23.15 23.89 2.14
N GLU A 100 23.38 23.69 3.44
CA GLU A 100 23.99 22.47 3.98
C GLU A 100 23.25 21.22 3.48
N GLY A 101 24.00 20.22 3.02
CA GLY A 101 23.45 18.98 2.46
C GLY A 101 23.09 19.04 0.97
N LEU A 102 23.20 20.19 0.30
CA LEU A 102 22.98 20.29 -1.15
C LEU A 102 24.28 20.12 -1.95
N GLY A 103 24.16 19.55 -3.15
CA GLY A 103 25.25 19.43 -4.12
C GLY A 103 24.74 19.53 -5.55
N ILE A 104 25.59 20.04 -6.45
CA ILE A 104 25.32 20.02 -7.89
C ILE A 104 25.98 18.79 -8.48
N ILE A 105 25.17 17.93 -9.10
CA ILE A 105 25.63 16.77 -9.88
C ILE A 105 25.47 17.06 -11.37
N LYS A 106 26.28 16.41 -12.19
CA LYS A 106 26.14 16.42 -13.64
C LYS A 106 25.81 15.02 -14.12
N VAL A 107 24.64 14.84 -14.73
CA VAL A 107 24.29 13.60 -15.41
C VAL A 107 24.69 13.66 -16.87
N ILE A 108 25.16 12.54 -17.40
CA ILE A 108 25.50 12.36 -18.81
C ILE A 108 24.65 11.21 -19.31
N ILE A 109 23.86 11.49 -20.35
CA ILE A 109 22.96 10.53 -20.97
C ILE A 109 23.48 10.27 -22.38
N THR A 110 23.68 9.00 -22.71
CA THR A 110 24.11 8.57 -24.04
C THR A 110 23.10 7.62 -24.61
N VAL A 111 22.66 7.89 -25.84
CA VAL A 111 21.66 7.11 -26.56
C VAL A 111 22.20 6.77 -27.95
N ARG A 112 21.99 5.53 -28.37
CA ARG A 112 22.33 5.00 -29.71
C ARG A 112 21.09 4.45 -30.41
N PRO A 113 20.20 5.32 -30.92
CA PRO A 113 18.98 4.87 -31.58
C PRO A 113 19.33 4.13 -32.88
N LEU A 114 18.44 3.26 -33.35
CA LEU A 114 18.59 2.64 -34.67
C LEU A 114 17.92 3.53 -35.72
N ILE A 115 18.70 4.00 -36.67
CA ILE A 115 18.20 4.72 -37.83
C ILE A 115 18.13 3.73 -38.99
N THR A 116 16.98 3.65 -39.64
CA THR A 116 16.77 2.83 -40.84
C THR A 116 16.28 3.71 -41.98
N VAL A 117 16.99 3.67 -43.11
CA VAL A 117 16.61 4.38 -44.33
C VAL A 117 16.06 3.37 -45.33
N MET A 118 14.87 3.63 -45.85
CA MET A 118 14.13 2.78 -46.79
C MET A 118 13.79 3.55 -48.07
N ASP A 119 13.57 2.81 -49.16
CA ASP A 119 13.04 3.37 -50.40
C ASP A 119 11.49 3.39 -50.44
N ASP A 120 10.95 3.85 -51.57
CA ASP A 120 9.51 3.97 -51.84
C ASP A 120 8.76 2.62 -51.83
N THR A 121 9.48 1.51 -51.92
CA THR A 121 8.92 0.15 -51.81
C THR A 121 8.93 -0.38 -50.38
N GLY A 122 9.53 0.35 -49.45
CA GLY A 122 9.80 -0.09 -48.07
C GLY A 122 11.03 -0.98 -47.95
N ALA A 123 11.86 -1.11 -48.99
CA ALA A 123 13.08 -1.90 -48.91
C ALA A 123 14.19 -1.11 -48.18
N THR A 124 14.84 -1.75 -47.20
CA THR A 124 15.93 -1.13 -46.44
C THR A 124 17.15 -0.89 -47.32
N ILE A 125 17.58 0.37 -47.39
CA ILE A 125 18.81 0.82 -48.06
C ILE A 125 20.00 0.65 -47.12
N CYS A 126 19.88 1.15 -45.88
CA CYS A 126 20.89 1.02 -44.84
C CYS A 126 20.30 1.26 -43.45
N SER A 127 20.98 0.73 -42.42
CA SER A 127 20.70 1.03 -41.02
C SER A 127 21.99 1.29 -40.25
N PHE A 128 21.96 2.22 -39.30
CA PHE A 128 23.12 2.57 -38.46
C PHE A 128 22.68 3.13 -37.10
N ARG A 129 23.60 3.14 -36.13
CA ARG A 129 23.36 3.65 -34.77
C ARG A 129 24.27 4.84 -34.45
N PRO A 130 23.84 6.09 -34.65
CA PRO A 130 24.61 7.25 -34.23
C PRO A 130 24.75 7.30 -32.71
N THR A 131 25.80 7.94 -32.20
CA THR A 131 25.94 8.19 -30.75
C THR A 131 25.55 9.62 -30.45
N ILE A 132 24.48 9.80 -29.68
CA ILE A 132 24.00 11.10 -29.22
C ILE A 132 24.22 11.16 -27.72
N SER A 133 25.00 12.15 -27.27
CA SER A 133 25.30 12.36 -25.84
C SER A 133 24.90 13.76 -25.42
N THR A 134 24.14 13.85 -24.34
CA THR A 134 23.75 15.12 -23.71
C THR A 134 24.09 15.10 -22.22
N SER A 135 24.09 16.28 -21.59
CA SER A 135 24.35 16.37 -20.16
C SER A 135 23.53 17.46 -19.51
N ARG A 136 23.19 17.25 -18.23
CA ARG A 136 22.37 18.16 -17.43
C ARG A 136 22.96 18.32 -16.04
N GLN A 137 22.93 19.53 -15.50
CA GLN A 137 23.27 19.78 -14.10
C GLN A 137 21.99 19.84 -13.27
N LEU A 138 22.00 19.16 -12.13
CA LEU A 138 20.89 19.12 -11.18
C LEU A 138 21.41 19.48 -9.80
N VAL A 139 20.60 20.19 -9.01
CA VAL A 139 20.83 20.38 -7.58
C VAL A 139 20.08 19.26 -6.87
N VAL A 140 20.79 18.52 -6.01
CA VAL A 140 20.23 17.39 -5.25
C VAL A 140 20.63 17.50 -3.78
N CYS A 141 19.80 16.95 -2.90
CA CYS A 141 20.16 16.70 -1.51
C CYS A 141 21.07 15.47 -1.45
N ILE A 142 22.33 15.72 -1.12
CA ILE A 142 23.37 14.70 -0.99
C ILE A 142 24.22 15.07 0.23
N PRO A 143 23.99 14.46 1.40
CA PRO A 143 24.80 14.69 2.60
C PRO A 143 26.31 14.54 2.32
N GLU A 144 27.16 15.18 3.12
CA GLU A 144 28.63 15.22 2.90
C GLU A 144 29.25 13.81 2.85
N GLU A 145 28.70 12.89 3.64
CA GLU A 145 29.09 11.48 3.72
C GLU A 145 28.81 10.69 2.42
N LEU A 146 27.91 11.19 1.56
CA LEU A 146 27.52 10.53 0.32
C LEU A 146 28.32 11.04 -0.88
N THR A 147 28.62 10.13 -1.79
CA THR A 147 29.43 10.38 -2.99
C THR A 147 28.65 10.06 -4.27
N ASN A 148 29.28 10.18 -5.44
CA ASN A 148 28.63 9.86 -6.71
C ASN A 148 28.17 8.40 -6.80
N ASP A 149 28.81 7.50 -6.05
CA ASP A 149 28.43 6.08 -6.00
C ASP A 149 27.05 5.89 -5.36
N ASN A 150 26.54 6.91 -4.66
CA ASN A 150 25.20 6.95 -4.08
C ASN A 150 24.16 7.56 -5.03
N ALA A 151 24.56 8.09 -6.18
CA ALA A 151 23.65 8.73 -7.12
C ALA A 151 23.31 7.77 -8.26
N MET A 152 22.08 7.27 -8.27
CA MET A 152 21.55 6.37 -9.28
C MET A 152 20.81 7.16 -10.34
N CYS A 153 21.29 7.15 -11.59
CA CYS A 153 20.55 7.74 -12.70
C CYS A 153 19.98 6.66 -13.61
N ARG A 154 18.71 6.83 -14.00
CA ARG A 154 18.04 5.91 -14.92
C ARG A 154 17.21 6.68 -15.94
N VAL A 155 17.29 6.24 -17.19
CA VAL A 155 16.36 6.67 -18.24
C VAL A 155 15.10 5.83 -18.11
N ILE A 156 13.96 6.49 -18.00
CA ILE A 156 12.66 5.87 -17.71
C ILE A 156 11.68 5.96 -18.88
N SER A 157 11.90 6.90 -19.80
CA SER A 157 11.21 6.94 -21.09
C SER A 157 12.12 7.57 -22.16
N LEU A 158 11.98 7.10 -23.39
CA LEU A 158 12.78 7.54 -24.51
C LEU A 158 11.98 7.54 -25.81
N GLY A 159 11.81 8.72 -26.41
CA GLY A 159 11.30 8.91 -27.76
C GLY A 159 12.42 9.23 -28.75
N CYS A 160 12.22 8.89 -30.02
CA CYS A 160 13.08 9.33 -31.11
C CYS A 160 12.25 9.77 -32.31
N ASP A 161 12.63 10.91 -32.88
CA ASP A 161 12.05 11.46 -34.10
C ASP A 161 13.14 11.97 -35.04
N VAL A 162 12.86 11.98 -36.34
CA VAL A 162 13.81 12.35 -37.39
C VAL A 162 13.21 13.30 -38.41
N ASN A 163 13.92 14.39 -38.66
CA ASN A 163 13.60 15.34 -39.71
C ASN A 163 14.59 15.16 -40.87
N TYR A 164 14.06 14.92 -42.08
CA TYR A 164 14.84 14.72 -43.30
C TYR A 164 14.10 15.22 -44.54
N ASN A 165 14.83 15.42 -45.64
CA ASN A 165 14.26 15.75 -46.94
C ASN A 165 14.08 14.47 -47.78
N GLU A 166 12.84 14.09 -48.02
CA GLU A 166 12.46 12.83 -48.69
C GLU A 166 12.82 12.77 -50.20
N PHE A 167 13.11 13.92 -50.82
CA PHE A 167 13.37 14.03 -52.28
C PHE A 167 14.81 14.44 -52.63
N ALA A 168 15.68 14.62 -51.65
CA ALA A 168 17.06 15.03 -51.88
C ALA A 168 18.05 13.99 -51.35
N ASN A 169 19.23 13.91 -51.99
CA ASN A 169 20.40 13.30 -51.38
C ASN A 169 20.60 13.98 -50.00
N PRO A 170 20.76 13.24 -48.89
CA PRO A 170 20.99 13.82 -47.57
C PRO A 170 22.40 14.45 -47.47
N ASP A 171 22.72 15.40 -48.34
CA ASP A 171 23.97 16.16 -48.36
C ASP A 171 24.04 17.20 -47.22
N LEU A 172 23.09 17.21 -46.28
CA LEU A 172 23.02 18.17 -45.16
C LEU A 172 22.83 17.54 -43.77
N GLY A 173 22.95 16.21 -43.64
CA GLY A 173 22.81 15.52 -42.35
C GLY A 173 21.37 15.20 -41.99
N LEU A 174 21.21 14.19 -41.14
CA LEU A 174 19.93 13.78 -40.56
C LEU A 174 19.73 14.54 -39.26
N GLN A 175 18.60 15.23 -39.08
CA GLN A 175 18.31 15.89 -37.81
C GLN A 175 17.54 14.91 -36.93
N VAL A 176 18.16 14.47 -35.83
CA VAL A 176 17.57 13.51 -34.89
C VAL A 176 17.21 14.23 -33.60
N THR A 177 15.94 14.16 -33.22
CA THR A 177 15.43 14.65 -31.93
C THR A 177 15.18 13.45 -31.04
N LEU A 178 15.72 13.49 -29.82
CA LEU A 178 15.39 12.51 -28.79
C LEU A 178 14.53 13.17 -27.73
N ASP A 179 13.53 12.47 -27.19
CA ASP A 179 12.79 12.91 -26.01
C ASP A 179 13.14 12.01 -24.84
N ILE A 180 13.94 12.53 -23.91
CA ILE A 180 14.54 11.73 -22.84
C ILE A 180 13.90 12.12 -21.51
N CYS A 181 13.27 11.17 -20.85
CA CYS A 181 12.83 11.29 -19.45
C CYS A 181 13.74 10.44 -18.57
N PHE A 182 14.26 11.04 -17.49
CA PHE A 182 15.16 10.34 -16.59
C PHE A 182 14.91 10.75 -15.14
N ASP A 183 15.26 9.85 -14.23
CA ASP A 183 15.26 10.12 -12.79
C ASP A 183 16.65 9.94 -12.19
N VAL A 184 16.91 10.69 -11.12
CA VAL A 184 18.10 10.55 -10.29
C VAL A 184 17.66 10.33 -8.84
N GLN A 185 18.15 9.26 -8.24
CA GLN A 185 17.92 8.93 -6.84
C GLN A 185 19.24 8.99 -6.07
N ILE A 186 19.24 9.64 -4.91
CA ILE A 186 20.37 9.62 -3.99
C ILE A 186 20.09 8.55 -2.95
N GLU A 187 20.81 7.44 -3.01
CA GLU A 187 20.58 6.25 -2.19
C GLU A 187 21.78 5.90 -1.30
N ALA A 188 21.50 5.60 -0.04
CA ALA A 188 22.49 4.96 0.83
C ALA A 188 21.85 3.83 1.63
N GLU A 189 22.62 2.77 1.85
CA GLU A 189 22.16 1.65 2.65
C GLU A 189 21.99 2.06 4.10
N VAL A 190 20.80 1.81 4.63
CA VAL A 190 20.49 1.97 6.03
C VAL A 190 20.06 0.63 6.61
N LYS A 191 20.20 0.51 7.93
CA LYS A 191 19.58 -0.58 8.68
C LYS A 191 18.31 -0.02 9.28
N LEU A 192 17.18 -0.55 8.86
CA LEU A 192 15.89 -0.25 9.46
C LEU A 192 15.56 -1.40 10.40
N GLU A 193 15.14 -1.06 11.60
CA GLU A 193 14.40 -1.97 12.44
C GLU A 193 12.94 -1.80 12.06
N ILE A 194 12.36 -2.82 11.42
CA ILE A 194 10.95 -2.84 11.05
C ILE A 194 10.24 -3.93 11.85
N GLU A 195 9.02 -3.65 12.27
CA GLU A 195 8.14 -4.66 12.82
C GLU A 195 7.52 -5.45 11.65
N GLY A 196 8.04 -6.65 11.40
CA GLY A 196 7.73 -7.43 10.20
C GLY A 196 7.21 -8.83 10.49
N LYS A 197 6.40 -9.37 9.59
CA LYS A 197 5.93 -10.77 9.57
C LYS A 197 6.39 -11.43 8.26
N PHE A 198 6.72 -12.72 8.29
CA PHE A 198 7.08 -13.47 7.08
C PHE A 198 5.89 -13.56 6.11
N CYS A 199 6.06 -13.03 4.89
CA CYS A 199 5.10 -13.23 3.81
C CYS A 199 5.20 -14.66 3.26
N PHE A 200 4.06 -15.32 3.09
CA PHE A 200 3.96 -16.55 2.31
C PHE A 200 3.55 -16.19 0.87
N PRO A 201 4.09 -16.86 -0.17
CA PRO A 201 3.69 -16.61 -1.54
C PRO A 201 2.21 -16.95 -1.73
N ARG A 202 1.45 -16.03 -2.34
CA ARG A 202 0.07 -16.29 -2.79
C ARG A 202 0.06 -17.31 -3.93
N ALA A 203 -1.04 -18.06 -4.07
CA ALA A 203 -1.26 -18.92 -5.24
C ALA A 203 -1.41 -18.09 -6.53
N ASN A 204 -1.03 -18.65 -7.68
CA ASN A 204 -1.08 -17.96 -8.97
C ASN A 204 -2.49 -18.06 -9.60
N ASP A 205 -3.39 -17.16 -9.19
CA ASP A 205 -4.83 -17.21 -9.49
C ASP A 205 -5.40 -15.94 -10.15
N ILE A 206 -4.54 -15.05 -10.68
CA ILE A 206 -4.97 -13.84 -11.40
C ILE A 206 -4.75 -14.03 -12.90
N GLU A 207 -5.84 -14.06 -13.68
CA GLU A 207 -5.80 -14.05 -15.15
C GLU A 207 -5.69 -12.62 -15.69
N ILE A 208 -4.78 -12.40 -16.64
CA ILE A 208 -4.45 -11.09 -17.22
C ILE A 208 -5.16 -10.94 -18.58
N PRO A 209 -6.00 -9.92 -18.80
CA PRO A 209 -6.42 -9.50 -20.14
C PRO A 209 -5.57 -8.34 -20.66
N THR A 210 -5.09 -8.47 -21.90
CA THR A 210 -4.33 -7.50 -22.68
C THR A 210 -5.22 -6.49 -23.42
N ASN A 211 -4.92 -5.19 -23.35
CA ASN A 211 -4.58 -4.29 -24.47
C ASN A 211 -4.70 -2.82 -24.05
N GLY A 212 -3.65 -2.04 -24.33
CA GLY A 212 -3.33 -0.79 -23.64
C GLY A 212 -3.93 0.50 -24.22
N PHE A 213 -3.83 1.54 -23.40
CA PHE A 213 -3.58 2.95 -23.75
C PHE A 213 -2.92 3.61 -22.52
N CYS A 214 -2.01 4.58 -22.75
CA CYS A 214 -1.12 5.17 -21.73
C CYS A 214 -1.83 5.59 -20.43
N PRO A 215 -1.39 5.16 -19.23
CA PRO A 215 -2.02 5.57 -17.99
C PRO A 215 -1.35 6.81 -17.37
N PRO A 216 -2.14 7.66 -16.70
CA PRO A 216 -1.62 8.65 -15.75
C PRO A 216 -1.04 7.95 -14.50
N PHE A 217 -0.27 8.69 -13.70
CA PHE A 217 0.36 8.23 -12.47
C PHE A 217 -0.64 7.48 -11.54
N GLU A 218 -0.36 6.22 -11.21
CA GLU A 218 -1.19 5.38 -10.35
C GLU A 218 -0.36 4.83 -9.19
N TYR A 219 -0.83 5.03 -7.95
CA TYR A 219 -0.29 4.33 -6.80
C TYR A 219 -0.57 2.82 -6.96
N PRO A 220 0.31 1.93 -6.45
CA PRO A 220 0.04 0.50 -6.47
C PRO A 220 -1.35 0.21 -5.89
N GLN A 221 -2.15 -0.59 -6.59
CA GLN A 221 -3.48 -0.95 -6.09
C GLN A 221 -3.33 -1.66 -4.73
N GLN A 222 -3.75 -0.98 -3.66
CA GLN A 222 -4.01 -1.63 -2.38
C GLN A 222 -5.25 -2.50 -2.58
N CYS A 223 -5.23 -3.76 -2.13
CA CYS A 223 -6.33 -4.71 -2.28
C CYS A 223 -7.36 -4.50 -1.16
N PRO A 224 -8.36 -3.61 -1.28
CA PRO A 224 -9.14 -3.14 -0.14
C PRO A 224 -10.10 -4.22 0.37
N THR A 225 -10.38 -5.23 -0.47
CA THR A 225 -11.22 -6.39 -0.15
C THR A 225 -10.49 -7.49 0.61
N VAL A 226 -9.15 -7.41 0.70
CA VAL A 226 -8.29 -8.41 1.37
C VAL A 226 -7.41 -7.75 2.43
N PHE A 227 -7.14 -6.45 2.29
CA PHE A 227 -6.24 -5.72 3.15
C PHE A 227 -6.69 -4.26 3.33
N PRO A 228 -6.75 -3.75 4.56
CA PRO A 228 -6.59 -4.51 5.81
C PRO A 228 -7.75 -5.50 6.01
N GLU A 229 -7.47 -6.63 6.68
CA GLU A 229 -8.55 -7.47 7.21
C GLU A 229 -9.39 -6.64 8.21
N PRO A 230 -10.69 -6.94 8.38
CA PRO A 230 -11.52 -6.26 9.37
C PRO A 230 -10.82 -6.23 10.73
N ASN A 231 -10.51 -5.02 11.18
CA ASN A 231 -9.93 -4.75 12.48
C ASN A 231 -10.89 -3.83 13.25
N CYS A 232 -10.53 -3.59 14.49
CA CYS A 232 -11.25 -2.74 15.42
C CYS A 232 -10.31 -1.62 15.85
N GLU A 233 -10.87 -0.41 16.00
CA GLU A 233 -10.11 0.74 16.46
C GLU A 233 -9.75 0.65 17.95
N CYS A 234 -10.44 -0.19 18.73
CA CYS A 234 -10.08 -0.49 20.12
C CYS A 234 -10.46 -1.91 20.51
N GLN A 235 -9.90 -2.33 21.63
CA GLN A 235 -10.27 -3.57 22.30
C GLN A 235 -10.73 -3.28 23.72
N GLY A 236 -11.62 -4.13 24.20
CA GLY A 236 -12.03 -4.15 25.58
C GLY A 236 -12.18 -5.60 26.04
N ASP A 237 -11.91 -5.83 27.31
CA ASP A 237 -12.09 -7.12 27.96
C ASP A 237 -12.91 -6.89 29.22
N VAL A 238 -13.93 -7.72 29.43
CA VAL A 238 -14.71 -7.72 30.66
C VAL A 238 -15.07 -9.15 31.06
N SER A 239 -14.78 -9.51 32.31
CA SER A 239 -15.20 -10.78 32.90
C SER A 239 -15.69 -10.50 34.32
N ALA A 240 -17.02 -10.50 34.49
CA ALA A 240 -17.64 -10.09 35.75
C ALA A 240 -18.87 -10.96 36.08
N MET A 241 -19.13 -11.11 37.38
CA MET A 241 -20.33 -11.76 37.91
C MET A 241 -20.98 -10.88 38.99
N ASP A 242 -22.06 -10.21 38.61
CA ASP A 242 -22.70 -9.21 39.44
C ASP A 242 -24.00 -9.71 40.03
N THR A 243 -24.24 -9.31 41.28
CA THR A 243 -25.51 -9.57 41.98
C THR A 243 -26.28 -8.29 42.18
N ASN A 244 -27.58 -8.43 42.43
CA ASN A 244 -28.51 -7.33 42.60
C ASN A 244 -28.72 -6.46 41.34
N VAL A 245 -28.55 -7.07 40.17
CA VAL A 245 -28.64 -6.38 38.88
C VAL A 245 -30.10 -6.08 38.53
N ALA A 246 -30.38 -4.84 38.14
CA ALA A 246 -31.69 -4.45 37.64
C ALA A 246 -31.80 -4.72 36.13
N ILE A 247 -33.00 -5.12 35.68
CA ILE A 247 -33.32 -5.27 34.26
C ILE A 247 -34.54 -4.43 33.90
N THR A 248 -34.50 -3.83 32.72
CA THR A 248 -35.64 -3.14 32.11
C THR A 248 -36.11 -3.96 30.91
N VAL A 249 -37.40 -4.37 30.92
CA VAL A 249 -38.00 -5.14 29.83
C VAL A 249 -39.10 -4.32 29.19
N GLY A 250 -38.98 -4.03 27.89
CA GLY A 250 -39.94 -3.19 27.16
C GLY A 250 -40.14 -1.80 27.78
N GLY A 251 -39.08 -1.23 28.36
CA GLY A 251 -39.11 0.09 29.02
C GLY A 251 -39.67 0.10 30.45
N THR A 252 -40.05 -1.06 31.00
CA THR A 252 -40.51 -1.16 32.40
C THR A 252 -39.41 -1.76 33.30
N PRO A 253 -38.90 -1.02 34.31
CA PRO A 253 -37.91 -1.55 35.23
C PRO A 253 -38.52 -2.62 36.14
N THR A 254 -37.78 -3.70 36.40
CA THR A 254 -38.18 -4.68 37.40
C THR A 254 -37.87 -4.18 38.81
N THR A 255 -38.84 -4.24 39.72
CA THR A 255 -38.73 -3.70 41.09
C THR A 255 -37.93 -4.55 42.07
N ASN A 256 -37.27 -5.63 41.63
CA ASN A 256 -36.53 -6.54 42.50
C ASN A 256 -35.05 -6.63 42.09
N PRO A 257 -34.12 -6.04 42.86
CA PRO A 257 -32.69 -6.07 42.58
C PRO A 257 -32.08 -7.33 43.20
N LEU A 258 -32.63 -8.52 42.96
CA LEU A 258 -32.00 -9.77 43.39
C LEU A 258 -31.50 -10.58 42.19
N ASN A 259 -31.40 -10.01 40.99
CA ASN A 259 -30.97 -10.78 39.83
C ASN A 259 -29.44 -10.90 39.79
N THR A 260 -28.95 -11.88 39.04
CA THR A 260 -27.52 -12.08 38.80
C THR A 260 -27.25 -11.91 37.31
N ALA A 261 -26.20 -11.16 36.97
CA ALA A 261 -25.68 -11.09 35.62
C ALA A 261 -24.26 -11.64 35.59
N THR A 262 -23.90 -12.32 34.50
CA THR A 262 -22.53 -12.75 34.24
C THR A 262 -22.19 -12.37 32.82
N ILE A 263 -21.09 -11.65 32.65
CA ILE A 263 -20.58 -11.22 31.36
C ILE A 263 -19.17 -11.75 31.19
N ASN A 264 -18.90 -12.35 30.05
CA ASN A 264 -17.56 -12.66 29.58
C ASN A 264 -17.49 -12.13 28.15
N ALA A 265 -16.75 -11.05 27.95
CA ALA A 265 -16.60 -10.43 26.65
C ALA A 265 -15.14 -10.08 26.40
N THR A 266 -14.62 -10.51 25.27
CA THR A 266 -13.31 -10.13 24.76
C THR A 266 -13.59 -9.50 23.41
N ILE A 267 -13.45 -8.19 23.27
CA ILE A 267 -14.07 -7.47 22.15
C ILE A 267 -13.11 -7.13 21.02
N CYS A 268 -11.80 -7.17 21.22
CA CYS A 268 -10.91 -7.30 20.07
C CYS A 268 -9.43 -7.62 20.41
N ASP A 269 -9.18 -8.73 21.12
CA ASP A 269 -7.93 -9.13 21.81
C ASP A 269 -6.55 -8.74 21.20
N ASN A 270 -6.32 -8.83 19.89
CA ASN A 270 -5.09 -8.29 19.28
C ASN A 270 -5.43 -7.43 18.07
N CYS A 271 -6.40 -6.54 18.28
CA CYS A 271 -6.97 -5.66 17.25
C CYS A 271 -7.50 -6.44 16.03
N ASN A 272 -7.94 -7.67 16.27
CA ASN A 272 -8.45 -8.59 15.26
C ASN A 272 -9.81 -9.12 15.73
N LEU A 273 -10.82 -8.88 14.90
CA LEU A 273 -12.21 -9.23 15.15
C LEU A 273 -12.43 -10.75 15.22
N ASP A 274 -11.57 -11.57 14.60
CA ASP A 274 -11.65 -13.03 14.65
C ASP A 274 -11.54 -13.60 16.07
N TYR A 275 -11.04 -12.81 17.02
CA TYR A 275 -10.93 -13.17 18.44
C TYR A 275 -12.00 -12.53 19.31
N SER A 276 -12.97 -11.83 18.72
CA SER A 276 -14.05 -11.19 19.45
C SER A 276 -15.08 -12.23 19.92
N SER A 277 -15.53 -12.12 21.16
CA SER A 277 -16.61 -12.95 21.69
C SER A 277 -17.38 -12.20 22.77
N LEU A 278 -18.67 -12.51 22.88
CA LEU A 278 -19.53 -12.02 23.95
C LEU A 278 -20.42 -13.17 24.42
N VAL A 279 -20.34 -13.49 25.70
CA VAL A 279 -21.26 -14.39 26.38
C VAL A 279 -21.86 -13.64 27.56
N PHE A 280 -23.18 -13.48 27.53
CA PHE A 280 -23.92 -12.81 28.58
C PHE A 280 -25.00 -13.73 29.16
N ASN A 281 -25.06 -13.83 30.47
CA ASN A 281 -26.06 -14.62 31.19
C ASN A 281 -26.80 -13.76 32.20
N PHE A 282 -28.13 -13.83 32.17
CA PHE A 282 -28.99 -13.19 33.17
C PHE A 282 -29.84 -14.23 33.88
N LEU A 283 -29.81 -14.22 35.21
CA LEU A 283 -30.62 -15.09 36.07
C LEU A 283 -31.61 -14.25 36.87
N ASP A 284 -32.90 -14.46 36.61
CA ASP A 284 -33.99 -13.89 37.38
C ASP A 284 -34.26 -14.72 38.63
N GLN A 285 -33.76 -14.26 39.79
CA GLN A 285 -33.90 -15.01 41.04
C GLN A 285 -35.35 -15.14 41.54
N ARG A 286 -36.32 -14.40 40.96
CA ARG A 286 -37.74 -14.60 41.29
C ARG A 286 -38.24 -15.97 40.88
N VAL A 287 -37.56 -16.65 39.95
CA VAL A 287 -37.84 -18.05 39.57
C VAL A 287 -37.82 -18.99 40.78
N LEU A 288 -37.04 -18.67 41.82
CA LEU A 288 -36.95 -19.46 43.05
C LEU A 288 -38.21 -19.36 43.92
N VAL A 289 -39.00 -18.30 43.73
CA VAL A 289 -40.23 -18.01 44.49
C VAL A 289 -41.46 -18.30 43.63
N ASP A 290 -41.43 -17.94 42.35
CA ASP A 290 -42.49 -18.18 41.37
C ASP A 290 -41.87 -18.45 39.98
N PRO A 291 -41.89 -19.72 39.49
CA PRO A 291 -41.34 -20.08 38.19
C PRO A 291 -41.99 -19.34 37.01
N THR A 292 -43.21 -18.82 37.16
CA THR A 292 -43.91 -18.09 36.09
C THR A 292 -43.34 -16.70 35.84
N LEU A 293 -42.51 -16.18 36.76
CA LEU A 293 -41.83 -14.90 36.64
C LEU A 293 -40.45 -15.01 35.97
N ASN A 294 -40.05 -16.19 35.49
CA ASN A 294 -38.72 -16.42 34.95
C ASN A 294 -38.45 -15.61 33.68
N ARG A 295 -37.50 -14.67 33.77
CA ARG A 295 -36.97 -13.88 32.64
C ARG A 295 -35.48 -14.12 32.40
N SER A 296 -34.98 -15.27 32.83
CA SER A 296 -33.57 -15.64 32.66
C SER A 296 -33.28 -15.93 31.18
N PHE A 297 -32.12 -15.51 30.71
CA PHE A 297 -31.68 -15.71 29.32
C PHE A 297 -30.16 -15.79 29.23
N MET A 298 -29.71 -16.38 28.13
CA MET A 298 -28.32 -16.34 27.68
C MET A 298 -28.26 -15.63 26.33
N PHE A 299 -27.22 -14.84 26.11
CA PHE A 299 -26.91 -14.22 24.83
C PHE A 299 -25.47 -14.55 24.45
N VAL A 300 -25.25 -14.91 23.19
CA VAL A 300 -23.94 -15.22 22.64
C VAL A 300 -23.76 -14.45 21.34
N ALA A 301 -22.61 -13.78 21.19
CA ALA A 301 -22.15 -13.26 19.92
C ALA A 301 -20.73 -13.76 19.59
N ASP A 302 -20.58 -14.33 18.40
CA ASP A 302 -19.33 -14.80 17.80
C ASP A 302 -18.68 -13.70 16.92
N PRO A 303 -17.41 -13.83 16.49
CA PRO A 303 -16.69 -12.83 15.70
C PRO A 303 -17.44 -12.22 14.51
N ASN A 304 -18.16 -13.06 13.76
CA ASN A 304 -18.88 -12.65 12.55
C ASN A 304 -20.18 -11.89 12.84
N GLU A 305 -20.59 -11.83 14.10
CA GLU A 305 -21.85 -11.20 14.51
C GLU A 305 -21.61 -9.77 15.03
N PHE A 306 -20.36 -9.33 15.18
CA PHE A 306 -20.00 -7.95 15.48
C PHE A 306 -20.05 -7.07 14.22
N GLU A 307 -20.54 -5.83 14.34
CA GLU A 307 -20.55 -4.83 13.27
C GLU A 307 -19.42 -3.81 13.50
N PRO A 308 -18.27 -3.91 12.82
CA PRO A 308 -17.08 -3.09 13.14
C PRO A 308 -17.32 -1.60 12.92
N GLU A 309 -18.15 -1.25 11.94
CA GLU A 309 -18.54 0.13 11.63
C GLU A 309 -19.27 0.83 12.78
N THR A 310 -19.74 0.07 13.76
CA THR A 310 -20.47 0.59 14.93
C THR A 310 -19.60 0.81 16.15
N PHE A 311 -18.30 0.47 16.06
CA PHE A 311 -17.40 0.56 17.20
C PHE A 311 -17.11 2.04 17.46
N VAL A 312 -17.45 2.52 18.66
CA VAL A 312 -17.17 3.90 19.08
C VAL A 312 -16.22 3.88 20.25
N CYS A 313 -15.08 4.54 20.05
CA CYS A 313 -13.92 4.50 20.92
C CYS A 313 -13.62 5.84 21.58
N THR A 314 -13.30 5.80 22.87
CA THR A 314 -12.52 6.82 23.56
C THR A 314 -11.42 6.15 24.38
N PRO A 315 -10.45 6.87 24.97
CA PRO A 315 -9.37 6.27 25.75
C PRO A 315 -9.83 5.37 26.91
N THR A 316 -11.09 5.49 27.35
CA THR A 316 -11.63 4.74 28.50
C THR A 316 -12.98 4.08 28.21
N THR A 317 -13.56 4.26 27.02
CA THR A 317 -14.89 3.71 26.70
C THR A 317 -14.90 2.99 25.37
N LEU A 318 -15.59 1.85 25.31
CA LEU A 318 -15.83 1.08 24.10
C LEU A 318 -17.32 0.80 23.97
N THR A 319 -17.94 1.28 22.89
CA THR A 319 -19.30 0.89 22.50
C THR A 319 -19.22 -0.02 21.29
N VAL A 320 -19.86 -1.18 21.35
CA VAL A 320 -19.98 -2.12 20.22
C VAL A 320 -21.41 -2.57 20.04
N SER A 321 -21.78 -2.87 18.79
CA SER A 321 -23.05 -3.50 18.45
C SER A 321 -22.89 -4.57 17.39
N GLY A 322 -23.95 -5.36 17.24
CA GLY A 322 -24.00 -6.46 16.29
C GLY A 322 -25.25 -7.30 16.45
N GLU A 323 -25.24 -8.47 15.85
CA GLU A 323 -26.24 -9.52 16.00
C GLU A 323 -25.74 -10.61 16.95
N GLY A 324 -26.57 -11.61 17.23
CA GLY A 324 -26.21 -12.76 18.03
C GLY A 324 -27.42 -13.58 18.42
N THR A 325 -27.17 -14.65 19.15
CA THR A 325 -28.19 -15.61 19.54
C THR A 325 -28.71 -15.34 20.95
N PHE A 326 -29.99 -14.96 21.05
CA PHE A 326 -30.72 -14.80 22.30
C PHE A 326 -31.49 -16.08 22.67
N MET A 327 -31.16 -16.68 23.81
CA MET A 327 -31.71 -17.94 24.31
C MET A 327 -32.47 -17.70 25.63
N PRO A 328 -33.77 -17.38 25.60
CA PRO A 328 -34.57 -17.23 26.80
C PRO A 328 -34.88 -18.59 27.43
N THR A 329 -34.99 -18.65 28.76
CA THR A 329 -35.42 -19.89 29.44
C THR A 329 -36.87 -20.25 29.14
N VAL A 330 -37.69 -19.25 28.77
CA VAL A 330 -39.10 -19.42 28.37
C VAL A 330 -39.31 -18.69 27.05
N GLY A 331 -39.57 -19.45 25.99
CA GLY A 331 -39.75 -18.91 24.64
C GLY A 331 -39.01 -19.75 23.60
N ALA A 332 -38.95 -19.23 22.38
CA ALA A 332 -38.06 -19.75 21.35
C ALA A 332 -36.79 -18.91 21.30
N ASP A 333 -35.68 -19.54 20.92
CA ASP A 333 -34.43 -18.86 20.66
C ASP A 333 -34.58 -17.90 19.47
N ASP A 334 -33.82 -16.82 19.50
CA ASP A 334 -33.77 -15.81 18.46
C ASP A 334 -32.32 -15.65 17.98
N PRO A 335 -31.94 -16.26 16.84
CA PRO A 335 -30.57 -16.25 16.34
C PRO A 335 -30.16 -14.92 15.69
N ASN A 336 -31.10 -13.97 15.50
CA ASN A 336 -30.82 -12.68 14.87
C ASN A 336 -31.17 -11.52 15.82
N ALA A 337 -30.94 -11.70 17.12
CA ALA A 337 -31.17 -10.66 18.10
C ALA A 337 -30.03 -9.63 18.03
N THR A 338 -30.37 -8.34 18.01
CA THR A 338 -29.36 -7.29 17.97
C THR A 338 -28.95 -6.87 19.37
N PHE A 339 -27.70 -6.47 19.55
CA PHE A 339 -27.19 -6.03 20.84
C PHE A 339 -26.40 -4.72 20.77
N THR A 340 -26.26 -4.08 21.93
CA THR A 340 -25.33 -2.99 22.17
C THR A 340 -24.68 -3.20 23.53
N LEU A 341 -23.35 -3.19 23.55
CA LEU A 341 -22.54 -3.28 24.76
C LEU A 341 -21.71 -2.00 24.89
N LEU A 342 -21.79 -1.35 26.04
CA LEU A 342 -20.93 -0.25 26.44
C LEU A 342 -20.06 -0.70 27.60
N LEU A 343 -18.74 -0.57 27.44
CA LEU A 343 -17.74 -0.73 28.49
C LEU A 343 -17.19 0.65 28.85
N ASP A 344 -17.22 1.01 30.14
CA ASP A 344 -16.64 2.25 30.66
C ASP A 344 -15.60 1.91 31.75
N ALA A 345 -14.32 1.91 31.35
CA ALA A 345 -13.21 1.63 32.25
C ALA A 345 -12.90 2.79 33.21
N ALA A 346 -13.40 3.99 32.94
CA ALA A 346 -13.25 5.10 33.89
C ALA A 346 -14.26 5.00 35.04
N ALA A 347 -15.46 4.50 34.74
CA ALA A 347 -16.52 4.26 35.73
C ALA A 347 -16.46 2.86 36.36
N ASN A 348 -15.72 1.91 35.77
CA ASN A 348 -15.81 0.48 36.05
C ASN A 348 -17.26 -0.02 35.92
N GLU A 349 -17.90 0.37 34.80
CA GLU A 349 -19.29 0.02 34.53
C GLU A 349 -19.45 -0.62 33.14
N TYR A 350 -20.40 -1.54 33.02
CA TYR A 350 -20.92 -1.96 31.72
C TYR A 350 -22.43 -1.73 31.60
N THR A 351 -22.87 -1.51 30.36
CA THR A 351 -24.29 -1.50 30.00
C THR A 351 -24.52 -2.44 28.82
N PHE A 352 -25.48 -3.34 28.95
CA PHE A 352 -25.82 -4.31 27.92
C PHE A 352 -27.30 -4.20 27.54
N THR A 353 -27.59 -4.00 26.26
CA THR A 353 -28.94 -3.98 25.72
C THR A 353 -29.06 -5.02 24.62
N VAL A 354 -30.10 -5.86 24.66
CA VAL A 354 -30.45 -6.80 23.60
C VAL A 354 -31.89 -6.59 23.14
N THR A 355 -32.09 -6.58 21.83
CA THR A 355 -33.39 -6.50 21.18
C THR A 355 -33.66 -7.81 20.47
N SER A 356 -34.66 -8.57 20.95
CA SER A 356 -35.12 -9.80 20.30
C SER A 356 -36.60 -9.68 19.93
N THR A 357 -37.09 -10.67 19.19
CA THR A 357 -38.52 -10.89 18.90
C THR A 357 -39.38 -10.99 20.16
N SER A 358 -38.79 -11.35 21.31
CA SER A 358 -39.47 -11.41 22.60
C SER A 358 -39.54 -10.05 23.33
N GLY A 359 -38.78 -9.05 22.87
CA GLY A 359 -38.77 -7.70 23.42
C GLY A 359 -37.35 -7.12 23.58
N VAL A 360 -37.28 -5.92 24.15
CA VAL A 360 -36.02 -5.23 24.48
C VAL A 360 -35.68 -5.45 25.95
N TYR A 361 -34.46 -5.90 26.21
CA TYR A 361 -33.92 -6.14 27.54
C TYR A 361 -32.69 -5.24 27.72
N ALA A 362 -32.76 -4.32 28.68
CA ALA A 362 -31.66 -3.42 29.01
C ALA A 362 -31.18 -3.65 30.43
N ILE A 363 -29.87 -3.82 30.58
CA ILE A 363 -29.16 -4.11 31.82
C ILE A 363 -28.07 -3.07 31.98
N GLY A 364 -28.01 -2.49 33.17
CA GLY A 364 -27.00 -1.52 33.55
C GLY A 364 -27.47 -0.07 33.61
N PRO A 365 -26.58 0.85 34.03
CA PRO A 365 -25.15 0.59 34.32
C PRO A 365 -24.94 -0.39 35.48
N VAL A 366 -24.01 -1.34 35.32
CA VAL A 366 -23.62 -2.33 36.33
C VAL A 366 -22.16 -2.08 36.69
N MET A 367 -21.89 -1.81 37.97
CA MET A 367 -20.54 -1.64 38.51
C MET A 367 -19.84 -3.01 38.58
N VAL A 368 -18.61 -3.11 38.08
CA VAL A 368 -17.74 -4.29 38.20
C VAL A 368 -16.59 -4.03 39.16
N GLU A 369 -15.89 -5.08 39.60
CA GLU A 369 -14.69 -4.90 40.44
C GLU A 369 -13.54 -4.27 39.64
N GLU A 370 -12.60 -3.65 40.36
CA GLU A 370 -11.38 -3.11 39.74
C GLU A 370 -10.60 -4.27 39.08
N ASP A 371 -10.01 -4.02 37.91
CA ASP A 371 -9.30 -4.99 37.06
C ASP A 371 -10.17 -6.04 36.32
N GLU A 372 -11.50 -6.06 36.51
CA GLU A 372 -12.41 -6.96 35.76
C GLU A 372 -12.86 -6.39 34.41
N LEU A 373 -12.57 -5.12 34.13
CA LEU A 373 -12.89 -4.42 32.89
C LEU A 373 -11.71 -3.56 32.45
N THR A 374 -11.29 -3.74 31.20
CA THR A 374 -10.24 -2.94 30.58
C THR A 374 -10.67 -2.44 29.20
N VAL A 375 -10.21 -1.25 28.81
CA VAL A 375 -10.38 -0.69 27.46
C VAL A 375 -9.04 -0.11 27.03
N THR A 376 -8.58 -0.45 25.83
CA THR A 376 -7.31 0.02 25.26
C THR A 376 -7.47 0.35 23.78
N ASN A 377 -6.76 1.39 23.33
CA ASN A 377 -6.77 1.83 21.93
C ASN A 377 -5.93 0.90 21.04
N CYS A 378 -6.45 0.55 19.86
CA CYS A 378 -5.71 -0.15 18.81
C CYS A 378 -5.16 0.91 17.84
N VAL A 379 -3.88 1.27 18.00
CA VAL A 379 -3.24 2.29 17.15
C VAL A 379 -3.32 1.87 15.68
N THR A 380 -4.04 2.64 14.87
CA THR A 380 -4.19 2.34 13.44
C THR A 380 -3.14 3.07 12.59
N PHE A 381 -2.90 2.58 11.37
CA PHE A 381 -1.92 3.18 10.45
C PHE A 381 -2.31 4.61 10.03
N ASP A 382 -3.61 4.93 10.03
CA ASP A 382 -4.14 6.25 9.65
C ASP A 382 -3.90 7.31 10.72
N GLU A 383 -3.84 6.91 12.00
CA GLU A 383 -3.49 7.81 13.11
C GLU A 383 -2.01 8.20 13.11
N ILE A 384 -1.13 7.34 12.56
CA ILE A 384 0.30 7.59 12.46
C ILE A 384 0.64 8.60 11.35
N ASN A 385 -0.19 8.68 10.29
CA ASN A 385 0.05 9.56 9.14
C ASN A 385 -0.52 10.98 9.29
N ASN A 386 -1.37 11.23 10.29
CA ASN A 386 -1.99 12.54 10.55
C ASN A 386 -1.43 13.26 11.79
N GLY A 387 -0.31 12.78 12.34
CA GLY A 387 0.41 13.37 13.47
C GLY A 387 1.42 14.45 13.09
#